data_AF-A0A086MNB3-F1
#
_entry.id   AF-A0A086MNB3-F1
#
_cell.length_a   1.000
_cell.length_b   1.000
_cell.length_c   1.000
_cell.angle_alpha   90.00
_cell.angle_beta   90.00
_cell.angle_gamma   90.00
#
_symmetry.space_group_name_H-M   'P 1'
#
loop_
_entity.id
_entity.type
_entity.pdbx_description
1 polymer ?
#
loop_
_entity_poly.entity_id
_entity_poly.type
_entity_poly.pdbx_seq_one_letter_code
_entity_poly.pdbx_strand_id
1 'polypeptide(L)' 'MSKVRADHTVELVARAIYEAEQHAFSWDNGSARSKERSREYARNAIRLLNDDIGVLLFALNEAAAEHSPTGSGAAT' A
#
# COMPACT_ATOMS: atom_id res chain seq x y z
N MET A 1 -2.06 -12.91 -7.72
CA MET A 1 -3.03 -12.59 -6.64
C MET A 1 -4.37 -13.24 -6.94
N SER A 2 -5.04 -13.85 -5.97
CA SER A 2 -6.44 -14.30 -6.12
C SER A 2 -7.38 -13.08 -6.19
N LYS A 3 -8.41 -13.13 -7.05
CA LYS A 3 -9.34 -12.01 -7.32
C LYS A 3 -9.94 -11.40 -6.04
N VAL A 4 -10.33 -12.25 -5.09
CA VAL A 4 -10.87 -11.84 -3.78
C VAL A 4 -9.89 -10.99 -2.96
N ARG A 5 -8.58 -11.29 -3.01
CA ARG A 5 -7.57 -10.47 -2.33
C ARG A 5 -7.42 -9.10 -2.99
N ALA A 6 -7.45 -9.04 -4.32
CA ALA A 6 -7.35 -7.78 -5.05
C ALA A 6 -8.54 -6.86 -4.76
N ASP A 7 -9.76 -7.41 -4.75
CA ASP A 7 -10.98 -6.65 -4.45
C ASP A 7 -10.96 -6.11 -3.01
N HIS A 8 -10.45 -6.89 -2.05
CA HIS A 8 -10.29 -6.44 -0.67
C HIS A 8 -9.25 -5.32 -0.52
N THR A 9 -8.09 -5.43 -1.18
CA THR A 9 -7.06 -4.40 -1.17
C THR A 9 -7.57 -3.09 -1.79
N VAL A 10 -8.35 -3.18 -2.87
CA VAL A 10 -8.99 -2.01 -3.49
C VAL A 10 -9.88 -1.28 -2.50
N GLU A 11 -10.70 -1.99 -1.72
CA GLU A 11 -11.59 -1.34 -0.74
C GLU A 11 -10.84 -0.69 0.43
N LEU A 12 -9.77 -1.31 0.91
CA LEU A 12 -8.95 -0.71 1.97
C LEU A 12 -8.29 0.59 1.49
N VAL A 13 -7.71 0.58 0.30
CA VAL A 13 -7.07 1.76 -0.29
C VAL A 13 -8.11 2.83 -0.62
N ALA A 14 -9.28 2.46 -1.15
CA ALA A 14 -10.35 3.39 -1.46
C ALA A 14 -10.85 4.11 -0.21
N ARG A 15 -11.04 3.37 0.88
CA ARG A 15 -11.42 3.92 2.19
C ARG A 15 -10.38 4.91 2.69
N ALA A 16 -9.10 4.55 2.65
CA ALA A 16 -8.01 5.43 3.08
C ALA A 16 -7.95 6.73 2.27
N ILE A 17 -8.12 6.65 0.94
CA ILE A 17 -8.17 7.83 0.06
C ILE A 17 -9.36 8.71 0.43
N TYR A 18 -10.55 8.13 0.58
CA TYR A 18 -11.76 8.88 0.90
C TYR A 18 -11.67 9.61 2.25
N GLU A 19 -11.24 8.91 3.30
CA GLU A 19 -11.10 9.47 4.65
C GLU A 19 -10.00 10.54 4.70
N ALA A 20 -8.93 10.38 3.92
CA ALA A 20 -7.88 11.39 3.79
C ALA A 20 -8.36 12.65 3.04
N GLU A 21 -9.14 12.51 1.97
CA GLU A 21 -9.66 13.66 1.23
C GLU A 21 -10.79 14.39 1.96
N GLN A 22 -11.63 13.66 2.68
CA GLN A 22 -12.90 14.18 3.15
C GLN A 22 -12.93 14.54 4.63
N HIS A 23 -11.78 14.45 5.35
CA HIS A 23 -11.45 14.81 6.76
C HIS A 23 -12.56 14.82 7.84
N ALA A 24 -13.74 15.35 7.55
CA ALA A 24 -14.96 15.33 8.34
C ALA A 24 -15.95 14.18 8.02
N PHE A 25 -15.82 13.45 6.90
CA PHE A 25 -16.76 12.38 6.53
C PHE A 25 -16.17 10.98 6.68
N SER A 26 -16.88 10.13 7.43
CA SER A 26 -16.56 8.71 7.53
C SER A 26 -16.94 7.99 6.25
N TRP A 27 -16.13 6.98 5.88
CA TRP A 27 -16.42 6.12 4.74
C TRP A 27 -17.84 5.56 4.81
N ASP A 28 -18.29 5.06 5.96
CA ASP A 28 -19.60 4.42 6.07
C ASP A 28 -20.76 5.37 5.71
N ASN A 29 -20.62 6.66 6.01
CA ASN A 29 -21.62 7.69 5.72
C ASN A 29 -21.44 8.37 4.35
N GLY A 30 -20.41 7.99 3.58
CA GLY A 30 -20.12 8.56 2.28
C GLY A 30 -21.14 8.17 1.21
N SER A 31 -21.39 9.10 0.27
CA SER A 31 -22.25 8.84 -0.89
C SER A 31 -21.69 7.70 -1.76
N ALA A 32 -22.58 6.91 -2.37
CA ALA A 32 -22.17 5.80 -3.25
C ALA A 32 -21.29 6.28 -4.41
N ARG A 33 -21.56 7.47 -4.95
CA ARG A 33 -20.79 8.08 -6.03
C ARG A 33 -19.36 8.42 -5.61
N SER A 34 -19.19 8.96 -4.41
CA SER A 34 -17.86 9.29 -3.89
C SER A 34 -17.05 8.03 -3.58
N LYS A 35 -17.68 7.01 -3.01
CA LYS A 35 -17.06 5.71 -2.75
C LYS A 35 -16.55 5.05 -4.03
N GLU A 36 -17.35 5.03 -5.09
CA GLU A 36 -16.91 4.42 -6.34
C GLU A 36 -15.74 5.18 -6.97
N ARG A 37 -15.76 6.52 -6.91
CA ARG A 37 -14.62 7.33 -7.36
C ARG A 37 -13.34 6.99 -6.60
N SER A 38 -13.42 6.85 -5.28
CA SER A 38 -12.26 6.45 -4.47
C SER A 38 -11.77 5.04 -4.80
N ARG A 39 -12.67 4.11 -5.16
CA ARG A 39 -12.28 2.77 -5.65
C ARG A 39 -11.57 2.83 -6.99
N GLU A 40 -12.01 3.68 -7.90
CA GLU A 40 -11.30 3.90 -9.17
C GLU A 40 -9.89 4.46 -8.92
N TYR A 41 -9.73 5.41 -8.00
CA TYR A 41 -8.42 5.90 -7.59
C TYR A 41 -7.57 4.80 -6.96
N ALA A 42 -8.14 3.97 -6.09
CA ALA A 42 -7.45 2.83 -5.51
C ALA A 42 -6.98 1.83 -6.56
N ARG A 43 -7.84 1.48 -7.53
CA ARG A 43 -7.47 0.59 -8.66
C ARG A 43 -6.34 1.20 -9.48
N ASN A 44 -6.41 2.50 -9.76
CA ASN A 44 -5.38 3.20 -10.52
C ASN A 44 -4.06 3.26 -9.76
N ALA A 45 -4.10 3.59 -8.46
CA ALA A 45 -2.92 3.63 -7.59
C ALA A 45 -2.29 2.24 -7.48
N ILE A 46 -3.07 1.19 -7.25
CA ILE A 46 -2.57 -0.19 -7.23
C ILE A 46 -1.94 -0.55 -8.57
N ARG A 47 -2.57 -0.20 -9.69
CA ARG A 47 -2.03 -0.47 -11.04
C ARG A 47 -0.72 0.29 -11.30
N LEU A 48 -0.65 1.57 -10.91
CA LEU A 48 0.54 2.41 -11.03
C LEU A 48 1.68 1.90 -10.14
N LEU A 49 1.37 1.57 -8.88
CA LEU A 49 2.33 1.10 -7.91
C LEU A 49 2.78 -0.35 -8.15
N ASN A 50 2.04 -1.16 -8.91
CA ASN A 50 2.41 -2.57 -9.12
C ASN A 50 3.75 -2.72 -9.85
N ASP A 51 4.14 -1.77 -10.71
CA ASP A 51 5.44 -1.81 -11.39
C ASP A 51 6.56 -1.19 -10.52
N ASP A 52 6.27 -0.13 -9.74
CA ASP A 52 7.27 0.60 -8.94
C ASP A 52 7.49 0.04 -7.51
N ILE A 53 6.48 -0.60 -6.90
CA ILE A 53 6.59 -1.16 -5.55
C ILE A 53 7.48 -2.41 -5.52
N GLY A 54 7.58 -3.13 -6.63
CA GLY A 54 8.51 -4.25 -6.78
C GLY A 54 9.97 -3.78 -6.71
N VAL A 55 10.28 -2.65 -7.35
CA VAL A 55 11.61 -2.03 -7.32
C VAL A 55 11.92 -1.51 -5.92
N LEU A 56 10.95 -0.86 -5.26
CA LEU A 56 11.12 -0.37 -3.88
C LEU A 56 11.34 -1.51 -2.88
N LEU A 57 10.57 -2.61 -2.98
CA LEU A 57 10.72 -3.78 -2.12
C LEU A 57 12.05 -4.52 -2.39
N PHE A 58 12.50 -4.56 -3.65
CA PHE A 58 13.80 -5.11 -4.02
C PHE A 58 14.94 -4.28 -3.42
N ALA A 59 14.91 -2.96 -3.59
CA ALA A 59 15.93 -2.05 -3.05
C ALA A 59 15.99 -2.10 -1.51
N LEU A 60 14.85 -2.23 -0.84
CA LEU A 60 14.80 -2.36 0.63
C LEU A 60 15.37 -3.70 1.11
N ASN A 61 15.15 -4.80 0.40
CA ASN A 61 15.73 -6.10 0.73
C ASN A 61 17.25 -6.13 0.55
N GLU A 62 17.77 -5.53 -0.53
CA GLU A 62 19.22 -5.41 -0.75
C GLU A 62 19.87 -4.59 0.38
N ALA A 63 19.30 -3.43 0.72
CA ALA A 63 19.79 -2.59 1.81
C ALA A 63 19.75 -3.30 3.18
N ALA A 64 18.73 -4.12 3.43
CA ALA A 64 18.63 -4.92 4.65
C ALA A 64 19.63 -6.09 4.67
N ALA A 65 19.95 -6.67 3.51
CA ALA A 65 20.94 -7.74 3.38
C ALA A 65 22.37 -7.23 3.62
N GLU A 66 22.70 -6.02 3.15
CA GLU A 66 23.98 -5.35 3.43
C GLU A 66 24.17 -5.02 4.93
N HIS A 67 23.08 -4.88 5.67
CA HIS A 67 23.07 -4.63 7.12
C HIS A 67 23.00 -5.90 7.98
N SER A 68 23.15 -7.10 7.41
CA SER A 68 23.31 -8.31 8.21
C SER A 68 24.72 -8.30 8.83
N PRO A 69 24.86 -8.18 10.16
CA PRO A 69 26.18 -8.22 10.78
C PRO A 69 26.73 -9.62 10.60
N THR A 70 27.67 -9.78 9.69
CA THR A 70 28.61 -10.89 9.73
C THR A 70 29.28 -10.84 11.10
N GLY A 71 29.00 -11.87 11.90
CA GLY A 71 29.47 -11.93 13.27
C GLY A 71 31.00 -12.01 13.39
N SER A 72 31.41 -11.73 14.63
CA SER A 72 32.60 -12.22 15.33
C SER A 72 33.90 -11.43 15.20
N GLY A 73 34.30 -10.86 16.35
CA GLY A 73 35.65 -10.40 16.65
C GLY A 73 35.73 -9.83 18.06
N ALA A 74 35.88 -10.70 19.07
CA ALA A 74 36.16 -10.33 20.46
C ALA A 74 37.51 -9.59 20.60
N ALA A 75 37.60 -8.63 21.53
CA ALA A 75 38.71 -8.43 22.47
C ALA A 75 38.55 -7.10 23.24
N THR A 76 38.19 -7.18 24.53
CA THR A 76 38.90 -6.60 25.69
C THR A 76 38.41 -7.27 26.95
#